data_AF-A0A1V6AUW8-F1
#
_entry.id   AF-A0A1V6AUW8-F1
#
_cell.length_a   1.000
_cell.length_b   1.000
_cell.length_c   1.000
_cell.angle_alpha   90.00
_cell.angle_beta   90.00
_cell.angle_gamma   90.00
#
_symmetry.space_group_name_H-M   'P 1'
#
loop_
_entity.id
_entity.type
_entity.pdbx_description
1 polymer ?
#
loop_
_entity_poly.entity_id
_entity_poly.type
_entity_poly.pdbx_seq_one_letter_code
_entity_poly.pdbx_strand_id
1 'polypeptide(L)'
;MVNSNIEPQNIVPDIGTLQNGKLDILVNWDISSETKQDEQGNDYTEWQYESVRLNWILPAVYESQAAIQTYLDANYDEGENILGWAQATRVNKSSIGT
;
A
#
# COMPACT_ATOMS: atom_id res chain seq x y z
N MET A 1 -7.47 -9.27 4.58
CA MET A 1 -6.16 -9.90 4.35
C MET A 1 -6.12 -10.41 2.91
N VAL A 2 -5.08 -10.03 2.18
CA VAL A 2 -4.83 -10.34 0.76
C VAL A 2 -3.63 -11.28 0.69
N ASN A 3 -3.72 -12.30 -0.16
CA ASN A 3 -2.64 -13.25 -0.43
C ASN A 3 -2.12 -13.03 -1.87
N SER A 4 -0.81 -13.00 -2.05
CA SER A 4 -0.17 -12.78 -3.34
C SER A 4 1.11 -13.60 -3.48
N ASN A 5 1.39 -14.09 -4.67
CA ASN A 5 2.68 -14.72 -4.98
C ASN A 5 3.70 -13.71 -5.52
N ILE A 6 3.34 -12.42 -5.52
CA ILE A 6 4.18 -11.29 -5.91
C ILE A 6 4.35 -10.40 -4.68
N GLU A 7 5.58 -10.00 -4.40
CA GLU A 7 5.90 -9.09 -3.30
C GLU A 7 5.12 -7.78 -3.46
N PRO A 8 4.27 -7.41 -2.48
CA PRO A 8 3.49 -6.18 -2.55
C PRO A 8 4.39 -4.96 -2.29
N GLN A 9 4.15 -3.88 -3.04
CA GLN A 9 4.69 -2.57 -2.68
C GLN A 9 3.83 -1.94 -1.59
N ASN A 10 4.46 -1.14 -0.74
CA ASN A 10 3.79 -0.41 0.34
C ASN A 10 2.68 0.53 -0.17
N ILE A 11 2.91 1.22 -1.28
CA ILE A 11 1.94 2.11 -1.91
C ILE A 11 1.99 1.97 -3.43
N VAL A 12 0.83 1.81 -4.05
CA VAL A 12 0.68 1.66 -5.50
C VAL A 12 -0.31 2.69 -6.03
N PRO A 13 0.12 3.68 -6.82
CA PRO A 13 -0.78 4.65 -7.45
C PRO A 13 -1.54 4.03 -8.63
N ASP A 14 -2.86 4.20 -8.65
CA ASP A 14 -3.71 3.82 -9.77
C ASP A 14 -3.81 4.98 -10.76
N ILE A 15 -2.82 5.08 -11.66
CA ILE A 15 -2.71 6.18 -12.63
C ILE A 15 -3.91 6.26 -13.57
N GLY A 16 -4.60 5.14 -13.82
CA GLY A 16 -5.81 5.11 -14.63
C GLY A 16 -6.96 5.96 -14.05
N THR A 17 -6.89 6.27 -12.76
CA THR A 17 -7.88 7.09 -12.04
C THR A 17 -7.45 8.56 -11.92
N LEU A 18 -6.28 8.94 -12.45
CA LEU A 18 -5.77 10.30 -12.33
C LEU A 18 -6.68 11.30 -13.07
N GLN A 19 -7.45 12.09 -12.32
CA GLN A 19 -8.31 13.13 -12.85
C GLN A 19 -8.24 14.39 -11.97
N ASN A 20 -7.94 15.54 -12.60
CA ASN A 20 -7.87 16.83 -11.91
C ASN A 20 -6.92 16.83 -10.69
N GLY A 21 -5.77 16.14 -10.79
CA GLY A 21 -4.81 16.02 -9.69
C GLY A 21 -5.23 15.08 -8.56
N LYS A 22 -6.32 14.33 -8.73
CA LYS A 22 -6.77 13.28 -7.80
C LYS A 22 -6.49 11.91 -8.39
N LEU A 23 -6.00 10.98 -7.59
CA LEU A 23 -5.84 9.59 -7.99
C LEU A 23 -6.23 8.66 -6.84
N ASP A 24 -6.66 7.46 -7.17
CA ASP A 24 -6.70 6.37 -6.21
C ASP A 24 -5.28 5.84 -5.96
N ILE A 25 -4.98 5.56 -4.69
CA ILE A 25 -3.79 4.84 -4.26
C ILE A 25 -4.22 3.56 -3.56
N LEU A 26 -3.49 2.47 -3.76
CA LEU A 26 -3.61 1.24 -2.99
C LEU A 26 -2.50 1.24 -1.95
N VAL A 27 -2.88 1.26 -0.69
CA VAL A 27 -1.94 1.23 0.44
C VAL A 27 -1.95 -0.17 1.02
N ASN A 28 -0.76 -0.77 1.15
CA ASN A 28 -0.56 -2.10 1.71
C ASN A 28 0.25 -2.01 3.02
N TRP A 29 -0.20 -2.71 4.06
CA TRP A 29 0.47 -2.76 5.37
C TRP A 29 0.39 -4.15 5.98
N ASP A 30 1.07 -4.34 7.13
CA ASP A 30 1.22 -5.63 7.80
C ASP A 30 1.72 -6.74 6.84
N ILE A 31 2.63 -6.37 5.92
CA ILE A 31 3.21 -7.27 4.93
C ILE A 31 4.05 -8.33 5.63
N SER A 32 3.71 -9.59 5.38
CA SER A 32 4.39 -10.77 5.89
C SER A 32 4.55 -11.79 4.77
N SER A 33 5.51 -12.70 4.90
CA SER A 33 5.75 -13.76 3.92
C SER A 33 5.83 -15.12 4.58
N GLU A 34 5.38 -16.13 3.84
CA GLU A 34 5.43 -17.53 4.23
C GLU A 34 5.90 -18.35 3.02
N THR A 35 6.78 -19.32 3.26
CA THR A 35 7.14 -20.29 2.23
C THR A 35 6.08 -21.40 2.20
N LYS A 36 5.47 -21.61 1.04
CA LYS A 36 4.45 -22.64 0.79
C LYS A 36 4.88 -23.56 -0.35
N GLN A 37 4.26 -24.73 -0.42
CA GLN A 37 4.44 -25.66 -1.53
C GLN A 37 3.23 -25.68 -2.44
N ASP A 38 3.48 -25.69 -3.75
CA ASP A 38 2.44 -25.94 -4.75
C ASP A 38 2.04 -27.43 -4.78
N GLU A 39 1.03 -27.77 -5.58
CA GLU A 39 0.55 -29.15 -5.73
C GLU A 39 1.60 -30.11 -6.35
N GLN A 40 2.69 -29.57 -6.88
CA GLN A 40 3.81 -30.31 -7.46
C GLN A 40 5.02 -30.40 -6.50
N GLY A 41 4.93 -29.82 -5.30
CA GLY A 41 6.00 -29.83 -4.30
C GLY A 41 7.08 -28.76 -4.50
N ASN A 42 6.84 -27.75 -5.34
CA ASN A 42 7.76 -26.62 -5.50
C ASN A 42 7.49 -25.54 -4.44
N ASP A 43 8.56 -25.04 -3.82
CA ASP A 43 8.47 -23.94 -2.88
C ASP A 43 8.18 -22.62 -3.60
N TYR A 44 7.24 -21.84 -3.08
CA TYR A 44 6.97 -20.47 -3.47
C TYR A 44 6.78 -19.57 -2.24
N THR A 45 7.09 -18.29 -2.39
CA THR A 45 6.83 -17.29 -1.36
C THR A 45 5.41 -16.75 -1.54
N GLU A 46 4.56 -16.98 -0.54
CA GLU A 46 3.27 -16.31 -0.43
C GLU A 46 3.42 -15.09 0.48
N TRP A 47 2.94 -13.95 -0.01
CA TRP A 47 2.86 -12.70 0.73
C TRP A 47 1.45 -12.49 1.24
N GLN A 48 1.35 -12.09 2.51
CA GLN A 48 0.10 -11.84 3.22
C GLN A 48 0.14 -10.41 3.75
N TYR A 49 -0.88 -9.62 3.41
CA TYR A 49 -0.93 -8.20 3.78
C TYR A 49 -2.36 -7.69 3.89
N GLU A 50 -2.54 -6.53 4.50
CA GLU A 50 -3.77 -5.75 4.45
C GLU A 50 -3.66 -4.67 3.39
N SER A 51 -4.79 -4.31 2.78
CA SER A 51 -4.84 -3.39 1.66
C SER A 51 -6.07 -2.51 1.74
N VAL A 52 -5.93 -1.21 1.43
CA VAL A 52 -7.04 -0.27 1.27
C VAL A 52 -6.81 0.65 0.09
N ARG A 53 -7.91 0.99 -0.58
CA ARG A 53 -7.92 2.00 -1.62
C ARG A 53 -8.28 3.35 -1.01
N LEU A 54 -7.44 4.34 -1.21
CA LEU A 54 -7.65 5.72 -0.76
C LEU A 54 -7.71 6.66 -1.95
N ASN A 55 -8.57 7.68 -1.87
CA ASN A 55 -8.53 8.79 -2.81
C ASN A 55 -7.47 9.79 -2.33
N TRP A 56 -6.46 10.03 -3.15
CA TRP A 56 -5.36 10.92 -2.86
C TRP A 56 -5.40 12.17 -3.75
N ILE A 57 -5.07 13.32 -3.18
CA ILE A 57 -4.96 14.59 -3.90
C ILE A 57 -3.48 14.94 -3.98
N LEU A 58 -2.97 15.04 -5.21
CA LEU A 58 -1.59 15.44 -5.44
C LEU A 58 -1.42 16.93 -5.10
N PRO A 59 -0.37 17.31 -4.35
CA PRO A 59 -0.14 18.72 -3.98
C PRO A 59 0.31 19.59 -5.16
N ALA A 60 0.75 18.96 -6.26
CA ALA A 60 1.21 19.62 -7.47
C ALA A 60 0.93 18.73 -8.69
N VAL A 61 1.11 19.30 -9.88
CA VAL A 61 1.12 18.53 -11.12
C VAL A 61 2.44 17.80 -11.24
N TYR A 62 2.39 16.49 -11.41
CA TYR A 62 3.57 15.64 -11.65
C TYR A 62 3.64 15.24 -13.12
N GLU A 63 4.84 15.26 -13.69
CA GLU A 63 5.05 15.03 -15.12
C GLU A 63 5.14 13.55 -15.52
N SER A 64 5.22 12.64 -14.55
CA SER A 64 5.32 11.20 -14.82
C SER A 64 4.81 10.35 -13.66
N GLN A 65 4.45 9.10 -13.97
CA GLN A 65 4.12 8.08 -12.96
C GLN A 65 5.28 7.86 -11.99
N ALA A 66 6.53 7.86 -12.50
CA ALA A 66 7.71 7.70 -11.65
C ALA A 66 7.81 8.83 -10.62
N ALA A 67 7.54 10.08 -11.00
CA ALA A 67 7.56 11.21 -10.08
C ALA A 67 6.44 11.13 -9.02
N ILE A 68 5.26 10.64 -9.40
CA ILE A 68 4.15 10.38 -8.46
C ILE A 68 4.55 9.28 -7.47
N GLN A 69 5.11 8.17 -7.96
CA GLN A 69 5.57 7.07 -7.11
C GLN A 69 6.64 7.57 -6.12
N THR A 70 7.67 8.28 -6.59
CA THR A 70 8.72 8.85 -5.72
C THR A 70 8.15 9.77 -4.65
N TYR A 71 7.16 10.60 -4.99
CA TYR A 71 6.48 11.43 -4.00
C TYR A 71 5.73 10.58 -2.97
N LEU A 72 4.95 9.59 -3.41
CA LEU A 72 4.19 8.72 -2.53
C LEU A 72 5.11 7.91 -1.61
N ASP A 73 6.18 7.32 -2.13
CA ASP A 73 7.16 6.56 -1.34
C ASP A 73 7.80 7.46 -0.27
N ALA A 74 8.25 8.67 -0.65
CA ALA A 74 8.86 9.62 0.30
C ALA A 74 7.88 10.08 1.40
N ASN A 75 6.59 10.19 1.11
CA ASN A 75 5.58 10.62 2.08
C ASN A 75 4.95 9.44 2.85
N TYR A 76 5.16 8.21 2.39
CA TYR A 76 4.70 6.99 3.04
C TYR A 76 5.73 6.44 4.02
N ASP A 77 7.01 6.37 3.62
CA ASP A 77 8.10 5.83 4.47
C ASP A 77 8.41 6.72 5.69
N GLU A 78 8.06 8.01 5.65
CA GLU A 78 8.08 8.88 6.83
C GLU A 78 6.99 8.56 7.87
N GLY A 79 6.14 7.55 7.64
CA GLY A 79 5.36 6.82 8.66
C GLY A 79 4.25 7.59 9.40
N GLU A 80 4.26 8.91 9.40
CA GLU A 80 3.35 9.75 10.18
C GLU A 80 2.45 10.64 9.30
N ASN A 81 2.85 11.00 8.08
CA ASN A 81 2.10 11.98 7.28
C ASN A 81 0.91 11.40 6.53
N ILE A 82 1.00 10.24 5.88
CA ILE A 82 -0.16 9.68 5.15
C ILE A 82 -1.30 9.28 6.11
N LEU A 83 -0.98 8.69 7.26
CA LEU A 83 -1.97 8.32 8.28
C LEU A 83 -2.51 9.57 9.02
N GLY A 84 -1.62 10.52 9.36
CA GLY A 84 -2.00 11.79 9.97
C GLY A 84 -2.88 12.67 9.06
N TRP A 85 -2.65 12.67 7.75
CA TRP A 85 -3.42 13.45 6.78
C TRP A 85 -4.70 12.77 6.31
N ALA A 86 -4.74 11.43 6.29
CA ALA A 86 -5.98 10.68 6.03
C ALA A 86 -6.94 10.68 7.23
N GLN A 87 -6.55 11.28 8.38
CA GLN A 87 -7.18 11.06 9.69
C GLN A 87 -7.37 9.57 10.01
N ALA A 88 -6.54 8.71 9.42
CA ALA A 88 -6.61 7.28 9.58
C ALA A 88 -5.72 6.93 10.76
N THR A 89 -6.34 6.66 11.91
CA THR A 89 -5.59 6.11 13.04
C THR A 89 -5.35 4.64 12.77
N ARG A 90 -4.09 4.19 12.69
CA ARG A 90 -3.78 2.76 12.70
C ARG A 90 -4.32 2.20 14.01
N VAL A 91 -5.33 1.33 13.92
CA VAL A 91 -5.85 0.67 15.11
C VAL A 91 -4.75 -0.28 15.59
N ASN A 92 -4.01 0.12 16.63
CA ASN A 92 -3.01 -0.74 17.23
C ASN A 92 -3.65 -2.08 17.60
N LYS A 93 -3.05 -3.19 17.14
CA LYS A 93 -3.50 -4.57 17.43
C LYS A 93 -3.60 -4.90 18.92
N SER A 94 -3.08 -4.04 19.81
CA SER A 94 -3.20 -4.19 21.26
C SER A 94 -4.46 -3.57 21.88
N SER A 95 -5.34 -2.94 21.10
CA SER A 95 -6.53 -2.25 21.62
C SER A 95 -7.86 -2.93 21.27
N ILE A 96 -7.84 -4.09 20.61
CA ILE A 96 -9.04 -4.96 20.56
C ILE A 96 -9.00 -5.77 21.86
N GLY A 97 -9.66 -5.23 22.88
CA GLY A 97 -9.59 -5.70 24.26
C GLY A 97 -10.13 -7.12 24.51
N THR A 98 -9.60 -7.68 25.60
CA THR A 98 -10.22 -8.60 26.59
C THR A 98 -11.12 -9.72 26.13
#